data_AF-A0ABD5XVC2-F1
#
_entry.id   AF-A0ABD5XVC2-F1
#
_cell.length_a   1.000
_cell.length_b   1.000
_cell.length_c   1.000
_cell.angle_alpha   90.00
_cell.angle_beta   90.00
_cell.angle_gamma   90.00
#
_symmetry.space_group_name_H-M   'P 1'
#
loop_
_entity.id
_entity.type
_entity.pdbx_description
1 polymer ?
#
loop_
_entity_poly.entity_id
_entity_poly.type
_entity_poly.pdbx_seq_one_letter_code
_entity_poly.pdbx_strand_id
1 'polypeptide(L)'
;MRGRDRKILLVVLDGAADRPAPELDGATPLEAASTPNLDRLTAAGINGTMHVAEPGVPLSSDLAHTRLFGYDPAEVPGRGVLEARGFDRDPSRGTVVCSASFATLDGTGRLVADRHPDGDDAEFAALAARPGVAAVDVPVVDGCTVSFEYTWKNRGLVAITADTVVSAAVTDADPFAEGLPVIASEPTRDAADRVAADRTADALRTYTRSTRNALSTVDGPADVVLAKWAATPLRVEPFAERTGLDGASLTPKPVLRGLARTLGMEHVPTPEGYDDRADAALATLADHEFVHVHYPEPDEVAHAAGPTAKRDEIAAIDASLTPVVDRALADPEP
;
A
#
# COMPACT_ATOMS: atom_id res chain seq x y z
N MET A 1 -13.70 31.55 -11.62
CA MET A 1 -12.74 30.44 -11.69
C MET A 1 -12.67 29.96 -13.13
N ARG A 2 -11.49 30.06 -13.78
CA ARG A 2 -11.27 29.67 -15.19
C ARG A 2 -11.03 28.15 -15.36
N GLY A 3 -11.90 27.29 -14.81
CA GLY A 3 -11.51 25.87 -14.68
C GLY A 3 -12.60 24.80 -14.67
N ARG A 4 -13.85 25.09 -15.05
CA ARG A 4 -14.87 24.03 -15.12
C ARG A 4 -14.65 23.02 -16.26
N ASP A 5 -13.80 23.36 -17.23
CA ASP A 5 -13.53 22.49 -18.40
C ASP A 5 -12.07 21.99 -18.46
N ARG A 6 -11.29 22.16 -17.38
CA ARG A 6 -9.88 21.73 -17.35
C ARG A 6 -9.74 20.45 -16.56
N LYS A 7 -9.22 19.44 -17.23
CA LYS A 7 -8.94 18.12 -16.66
C LYS A 7 -7.56 18.09 -16.02
N ILE A 8 -7.42 17.31 -14.96
CA ILE A 8 -6.20 17.22 -14.16
C ILE A 8 -5.63 15.81 -14.29
N LEU A 9 -4.37 15.73 -14.70
CA LEU A 9 -3.60 14.50 -14.68
C LEU A 9 -2.47 14.65 -13.65
N LEU A 10 -2.56 13.89 -12.56
CA LEU A 10 -1.52 13.79 -11.54
C LEU A 10 -0.67 12.55 -11.85
N VAL A 11 0.57 12.77 -12.29
CA VAL A 11 1.53 11.70 -12.52
C VAL A 11 2.49 11.60 -11.33
N VAL A 12 2.56 10.42 -10.69
CA VAL A 12 3.43 10.16 -9.54
C VAL A 12 4.43 9.08 -9.90
N LEU A 13 5.72 9.43 -9.89
CA LEU A 13 6.83 8.49 -9.98
C LEU A 13 7.24 8.14 -8.54
N ASP A 14 6.73 7.03 -8.02
CA ASP A 14 6.91 6.65 -6.61
C ASP A 14 8.40 6.40 -6.34
N GLY A 15 8.87 6.91 -5.21
CA GLY A 15 10.27 6.83 -4.84
C GLY A 15 11.26 7.51 -5.80
N ALA A 16 10.86 8.33 -6.80
CA ALA A 16 11.80 8.89 -7.78
C ALA A 16 12.94 9.73 -7.17
N ALA A 17 12.66 10.45 -6.08
CA ALA A 17 13.67 11.20 -5.35
C ALA A 17 14.71 10.26 -4.72
N ASP A 18 15.98 10.66 -4.78
CA ASP A 18 17.08 9.92 -4.16
C ASP A 18 18.23 10.85 -3.77
N ARG A 19 19.29 10.26 -3.22
CA ARG A 19 20.55 10.94 -2.91
C ARG A 19 21.54 10.79 -4.07
N PRO A 20 22.51 11.71 -4.16
CA PRO A 20 23.71 11.54 -4.98
C PRO A 20 24.36 10.17 -4.80
N ALA A 21 24.66 9.49 -5.91
CA ALA A 21 25.27 8.17 -5.92
C ALA A 21 26.66 8.19 -6.60
N PRO A 22 27.71 7.59 -6.00
CA PRO A 22 29.03 7.48 -6.64
C PRO A 22 29.01 6.78 -8.01
N GLU A 23 28.13 5.81 -8.19
CA GLU A 23 27.93 5.05 -9.44
C GLU A 23 27.35 5.91 -10.57
N LEU A 24 26.83 7.09 -10.23
CA LEU A 24 26.26 8.09 -11.14
C LEU A 24 27.08 9.39 -11.14
N ASP A 25 28.38 9.28 -10.87
CA ASP A 25 29.32 10.41 -10.81
C ASP A 25 28.89 11.54 -9.85
N GLY A 26 28.19 11.18 -8.76
CA GLY A 26 27.68 12.11 -7.76
C GLY A 26 26.37 12.79 -8.12
N ALA A 27 25.69 12.37 -9.19
CA ALA A 27 24.32 12.77 -9.49
C ALA A 27 23.31 11.86 -8.77
N THR A 28 22.07 12.36 -8.61
CA THR A 28 20.92 11.52 -8.28
C THR A 28 20.48 10.68 -9.50
N PRO A 29 19.74 9.56 -9.31
CA PRO A 29 19.14 8.80 -10.41
C PRO A 29 18.29 9.65 -11.35
N LEU A 30 17.51 10.61 -10.81
CA LEU A 30 16.69 11.51 -11.60
C LEU A 30 17.53 12.49 -12.43
N GLU A 31 18.60 13.07 -11.87
CA GLU A 31 19.52 13.95 -12.61
C GLU A 31 20.32 13.20 -13.70
N ALA A 32 20.67 11.93 -13.45
CA ALA A 32 21.42 11.11 -14.39
C ALA A 32 20.54 10.51 -15.51
N ALA A 33 19.21 10.49 -15.33
CA ALA A 33 18.29 9.91 -16.29
C ALA A 33 18.06 10.83 -17.49
N SER A 34 17.95 10.25 -18.69
CA SER A 34 17.53 10.99 -19.87
C SER A 34 16.03 11.29 -19.76
N THR A 35 15.66 12.52 -19.45
CA THR A 35 14.28 12.93 -19.17
C THR A 35 13.75 14.08 -20.05
N PRO A 36 13.85 13.98 -21.40
CA PRO A 36 13.44 15.08 -22.29
C PRO A 36 11.97 15.49 -22.15
N ASN A 37 11.06 14.59 -21.76
CA ASN A 37 9.65 14.94 -21.60
C ASN A 37 9.38 15.72 -20.30
N LEU A 38 9.95 15.28 -19.18
CA LEU A 38 9.91 16.04 -17.93
C LEU A 38 10.65 17.38 -18.07
N ASP A 39 11.78 17.44 -18.79
CA ASP A 39 12.49 18.69 -19.09
C ASP A 39 11.61 19.67 -19.89
N ARG A 40 10.85 19.18 -20.88
CA ARG A 40 9.89 20.01 -21.63
C ARG A 40 8.77 20.53 -20.74
N LEU A 41 8.21 19.69 -19.86
CA LEU A 41 7.18 20.11 -18.90
C LEU A 41 7.69 21.16 -17.92
N THR A 42 8.89 20.97 -17.36
CA THR A 42 9.48 21.90 -16.41
C THR A 42 9.80 23.24 -17.07
N ALA A 43 10.27 23.26 -18.32
CA ALA A 43 10.54 24.48 -19.08
C ALA A 43 9.27 25.29 -19.40
N ALA A 44 8.13 24.62 -19.62
CA ALA A 44 6.85 25.26 -19.96
C ALA A 44 5.95 25.54 -18.75
N GLY A 45 6.24 24.94 -17.60
CA GLY A 45 5.37 24.94 -16.42
C GLY A 45 5.85 25.80 -15.25
N ILE A 46 5.33 25.47 -14.07
CA ILE A 46 5.76 26.04 -12.78
C ILE A 46 6.42 24.92 -11.98
N ASN A 47 7.58 25.23 -11.40
CA ASN A 47 8.41 24.27 -10.69
C ASN A 47 8.53 24.63 -9.21
N GLY A 48 8.73 23.63 -8.36
CA GLY A 48 8.95 23.82 -6.94
C GLY A 48 9.25 22.49 -6.24
N THR A 49 9.50 22.58 -4.94
CA THR A 49 9.66 21.42 -4.07
C THR A 49 8.41 21.21 -3.22
N MET A 50 8.04 19.96 -3.00
CA MET A 50 6.89 19.59 -2.17
C MET A 50 7.36 18.73 -0.99
N HIS A 51 6.97 19.14 0.21
CA HIS A 51 6.96 18.26 1.37
C HIS A 51 5.52 17.77 1.56
N VAL A 52 5.27 16.48 1.36
CA VAL A 52 3.93 15.88 1.56
C VAL A 52 3.56 15.87 3.05
N ALA A 53 4.56 15.85 3.92
CA ALA A 53 4.45 16.03 5.35
C ALA A 53 5.24 17.28 5.78
N GLU A 54 5.97 17.17 6.88
CA GLU A 54 6.95 18.14 7.33
C GLU A 54 8.35 17.75 6.82
N PRO A 55 9.29 18.71 6.70
CA PRO A 55 10.67 18.40 6.36
C PRO A 55 11.27 17.32 7.28
N GLY A 56 11.78 16.26 6.67
CA GLY A 56 12.41 15.15 7.40
C GLY A 56 11.47 14.04 7.89
N VAL A 57 10.16 14.15 7.63
CA VAL A 57 9.19 13.11 8.00
C VAL A 57 8.89 12.21 6.79
N PRO A 58 9.35 10.94 6.78
CA PRO A 58 8.96 9.99 5.73
C PRO A 58 7.50 9.57 5.91
N LEU A 59 6.82 9.33 4.79
CA LEU A 59 5.48 8.76 4.77
C LEU A 59 5.49 7.45 4.00
N SER A 60 4.64 6.51 4.41
CA SER A 60 4.27 5.38 3.56
C SER A 60 3.37 5.84 2.41
N SER A 61 3.32 5.06 1.32
CA SER A 61 2.58 5.43 0.11
C SER A 61 1.11 5.75 0.38
N ASP A 62 0.45 5.02 1.28
CA ASP A 62 -0.94 5.27 1.67
C ASP A 62 -1.14 6.65 2.32
N LEU A 63 -0.29 7.03 3.28
CA LEU A 63 -0.35 8.32 3.94
C LEU A 63 0.01 9.47 2.99
N ALA A 64 1.02 9.26 2.14
CA ALA A 64 1.44 10.23 1.14
C ALA A 64 0.32 10.52 0.14
N HIS A 65 -0.28 9.49 -0.44
CA HIS A 65 -1.36 9.65 -1.43
C HIS A 65 -2.65 10.18 -0.79
N THR A 66 -2.95 9.82 0.46
CA THR A 66 -4.07 10.41 1.20
C THR A 66 -3.94 11.93 1.25
N ARG A 67 -2.74 12.44 1.56
CA ARG A 67 -2.49 13.88 1.54
C ARG A 67 -2.48 14.48 0.14
N LEU A 68 -1.92 13.79 -0.87
CA LEU A 68 -1.95 14.24 -2.27
C LEU A 68 -3.39 14.40 -2.78
N PHE A 69 -4.32 13.57 -2.32
CA PHE A 69 -5.74 13.66 -2.67
C PHE A 69 -6.53 14.66 -1.80
N GLY A 70 -5.87 15.40 -0.91
CA GLY A 70 -6.51 16.44 -0.11
C GLY A 70 -7.19 15.95 1.17
N TYR A 71 -6.75 14.82 1.72
CA TYR A 71 -7.26 14.25 2.96
C TYR A 71 -6.22 14.30 4.08
N ASP A 72 -6.68 14.55 5.30
CA ASP A 72 -5.89 14.26 6.49
C ASP A 72 -5.87 12.73 6.69
N PRO A 73 -4.70 12.11 6.95
CA PRO A 73 -4.63 10.69 7.24
C PRO A 73 -5.57 10.17 8.35
N ALA A 74 -5.95 11.01 9.31
CA ALA A 74 -6.92 10.64 10.35
C ALA A 74 -8.36 10.49 9.82
N GLU A 75 -8.67 11.01 8.63
CA GLU A 75 -10.00 10.91 8.00
C GLU A 75 -10.19 9.63 7.19
N VAL A 76 -9.10 8.90 6.90
CA VAL A 76 -9.08 7.70 6.07
C VAL A 76 -8.74 6.49 6.92
N PRO A 77 -9.37 5.31 6.70
CA PRO A 77 -9.02 4.11 7.44
C PRO A 77 -7.56 3.71 7.21
N GLY A 78 -6.95 3.10 8.22
CA GLY A 78 -5.56 2.65 8.15
C GLY A 78 -5.33 1.54 7.13
N ARG A 79 -4.04 1.26 6.89
CA ARG A 79 -3.56 0.41 5.79
C ARG A 79 -4.18 -0.99 5.72
N GLY A 80 -4.47 -1.66 6.84
CA GLY A 80 -5.12 -2.99 6.81
C GLY A 80 -6.47 -2.98 6.09
N VAL A 81 -7.28 -1.94 6.28
CA VAL A 81 -8.58 -1.78 5.60
C VAL A 81 -8.39 -1.34 4.15
N LEU A 82 -7.41 -0.47 3.87
CA LEU A 82 -7.08 -0.08 2.51
C LEU A 82 -6.63 -1.30 1.70
N GLU A 83 -5.73 -2.12 2.20
CA GLU A 83 -5.32 -3.36 1.51
C GLU A 83 -6.51 -4.30 1.31
N ALA A 84 -7.40 -4.46 2.30
CA ALA A 84 -8.62 -5.27 2.13
C ALA A 84 -9.49 -4.78 0.96
N ARG A 85 -9.77 -3.48 0.89
CA ARG A 85 -10.52 -2.86 -0.22
C ARG A 85 -9.78 -2.94 -1.56
N GLY A 86 -8.45 -2.97 -1.50
CA GLY A 86 -7.56 -3.26 -2.61
C GLY A 86 -7.77 -4.65 -3.21
N PHE A 87 -8.21 -5.62 -2.41
CA PHE A 87 -8.55 -6.99 -2.81
C PHE A 87 -10.06 -7.24 -2.89
N ASP A 88 -10.84 -6.18 -3.12
CA ASP A 88 -12.30 -6.28 -3.27
C ASP A 88 -13.02 -6.81 -2.01
N ARG A 89 -12.42 -6.64 -0.83
CA ARG A 89 -13.01 -6.96 0.47
C ARG A 89 -13.41 -5.69 1.19
N ASP A 90 -14.68 -5.58 1.56
CA ASP A 90 -15.18 -4.45 2.36
C ASP A 90 -15.54 -4.93 3.77
N PRO A 91 -14.64 -4.72 4.76
CA PRO A 91 -14.87 -5.19 6.11
C PRO A 91 -16.04 -4.44 6.75
N SER A 92 -16.88 -5.17 7.48
CA SER A 92 -18.00 -4.57 8.22
C SER A 92 -17.51 -3.64 9.34
N ARG A 93 -18.34 -2.66 9.72
CA ARG A 93 -18.11 -1.88 10.94
C ARG A 93 -17.95 -2.81 12.15
N GLY A 94 -17.00 -2.48 13.02
CA GLY A 94 -16.68 -3.28 14.20
C GLY A 94 -15.64 -4.38 13.96
N THR A 95 -15.25 -4.64 12.71
CA THR A 95 -14.14 -5.54 12.38
C THR A 95 -12.80 -4.80 12.48
N VAL A 96 -11.80 -5.43 13.08
CA VAL A 96 -10.39 -5.02 12.94
C VAL A 96 -9.77 -5.85 11.82
N VAL A 97 -9.08 -5.19 10.89
CA VAL A 97 -8.39 -5.84 9.79
C VAL A 97 -6.92 -5.47 9.81
N CYS A 98 -6.07 -6.47 9.64
CA CYS A 98 -4.63 -6.32 9.50
C CYS A 98 -4.20 -6.81 8.13
N SER A 99 -3.19 -6.17 7.56
CA SER A 99 -2.34 -6.84 6.56
C SER A 99 -1.58 -7.97 7.26
N ALA A 100 -1.23 -9.01 6.53
CA ALA A 100 -0.45 -10.10 7.10
C ALA A 100 0.48 -10.72 6.06
N SER A 101 1.53 -11.38 6.54
CA SER A 101 2.48 -12.09 5.69
C SER A 101 2.89 -13.41 6.31
N PHE A 102 2.97 -14.44 5.49
CA PHE A 102 3.68 -15.66 5.80
C PHE A 102 5.18 -15.37 5.92
N ALA A 103 5.83 -15.94 6.93
CA ALA A 103 7.26 -15.78 7.20
C ALA A 103 7.85 -17.10 7.73
N THR A 104 9.16 -17.24 7.64
CA THR A 104 9.90 -18.36 8.25
C THR A 104 10.56 -17.92 9.55
N LEU A 105 10.80 -18.89 10.42
CA LEU A 105 11.50 -18.70 11.68
C LEU A 105 12.87 -19.37 11.63
N ASP A 106 13.77 -18.89 12.50
CA ASP A 106 15.07 -19.54 12.69
C ASP A 106 14.91 -20.95 13.28
N GLY A 107 15.99 -21.74 13.30
CA GLY A 107 15.96 -23.10 13.85
C GLY A 107 15.58 -23.18 15.34
N THR A 108 15.53 -22.05 16.05
CA THR A 108 15.03 -21.99 17.44
C THR A 108 13.53 -21.65 17.53
N GLY A 109 12.89 -21.26 16.42
CA GLY A 109 11.50 -20.83 16.36
C GLY A 109 11.24 -19.49 17.04
N ARG A 110 12.27 -18.65 17.22
CA ARG A 110 12.18 -17.39 17.98
C ARG A 110 12.32 -16.16 17.10
N LEU A 111 13.27 -16.19 16.18
CA LEU A 111 13.61 -15.06 15.32
C LEU A 111 12.97 -15.24 13.95
N VAL A 112 12.55 -14.15 13.33
CA VAL A 112 12.11 -14.17 11.93
C VAL A 112 13.35 -14.36 11.05
N ALA A 113 13.39 -15.45 10.31
CA ALA A 113 14.50 -15.78 9.42
C ALA A 113 14.33 -15.14 8.05
N ASP A 114 13.14 -15.27 7.46
CA ASP A 114 12.78 -14.65 6.19
C ASP A 114 11.36 -14.08 6.25
N ARG A 115 11.21 -12.81 5.87
CA ARG A 115 9.92 -12.11 5.82
C ARG A 115 9.22 -12.23 4.47
N HIS A 116 9.91 -12.75 3.46
CA HIS A 116 9.45 -12.92 2.09
C HIS A 116 9.88 -14.30 1.56
N PRO A 117 9.51 -15.39 2.26
CA PRO A 117 9.95 -16.71 1.86
C PRO A 117 9.51 -17.04 0.44
N ASP A 118 10.37 -17.77 -0.26
CA ASP A 118 10.09 -18.30 -1.58
C ASP A 118 8.96 -19.34 -1.50
N GLY A 119 8.01 -19.23 -2.42
CA GLY A 119 6.89 -20.16 -2.56
C GLY A 119 5.94 -19.67 -3.65
N ASP A 120 5.23 -20.60 -4.28
CA ASP A 120 4.20 -20.25 -5.27
C ASP A 120 2.83 -20.00 -4.63
N ASP A 121 1.91 -19.42 -5.41
CA ASP A 121 0.56 -19.09 -4.94
C ASP A 121 -0.22 -20.33 -4.47
N ALA A 122 0.03 -21.51 -5.06
CA ALA A 122 -0.65 -22.74 -4.66
C ALA A 122 -0.16 -23.25 -3.31
N GLU A 123 1.14 -23.15 -3.03
CA GLU A 123 1.72 -23.48 -1.73
C GLU A 123 1.16 -22.57 -0.63
N PHE A 124 1.15 -21.25 -0.83
CA PHE A 124 0.61 -20.31 0.16
C PHE A 124 -0.91 -20.43 0.33
N ALA A 125 -1.66 -20.66 -0.75
CA ALA A 125 -3.11 -20.92 -0.65
C ALA A 125 -3.41 -22.20 0.13
N ALA A 126 -2.59 -23.25 -0.04
CA ALA A 126 -2.71 -24.48 0.73
C ALA A 126 -2.42 -24.26 2.22
N LEU A 127 -1.40 -23.46 2.57
CA LEU A 127 -1.13 -23.07 3.95
C LEU A 127 -2.27 -22.25 4.56
N ALA A 128 -2.82 -21.30 3.80
CA ALA A 128 -3.93 -20.45 4.22
C ALA A 128 -5.20 -21.23 4.54
N ALA A 129 -5.47 -22.31 3.81
CA ALA A 129 -6.65 -23.16 4.02
C ALA A 129 -6.55 -24.09 5.24
N ARG A 130 -5.39 -24.16 5.92
CA ARG A 130 -5.19 -25.08 7.04
C ARG A 130 -6.01 -24.68 8.28
N PRO A 131 -6.59 -25.65 9.01
CA PRO A 131 -7.14 -25.40 10.34
C PRO A 131 -6.08 -24.76 11.25
N GLY A 132 -6.47 -23.70 11.97
CA GLY A 132 -5.54 -22.91 12.79
C GLY A 132 -4.82 -21.77 12.05
N VAL A 133 -4.93 -21.73 10.71
CA VAL A 133 -4.56 -20.57 9.86
C VAL A 133 -5.83 -19.92 9.30
N ALA A 134 -6.68 -20.67 8.60
CA ALA A 134 -7.88 -20.14 7.93
C ALA A 134 -8.82 -19.40 8.89
N ALA A 135 -9.04 -19.97 10.08
CA ALA A 135 -9.83 -19.37 11.14
C ALA A 135 -9.44 -19.94 12.52
N VAL A 136 -9.55 -19.10 13.55
CA VAL A 136 -9.27 -19.41 14.95
C VAL A 136 -10.29 -18.70 15.83
N ASP A 137 -11.05 -19.47 16.61
CA ASP A 137 -11.84 -18.90 17.69
C ASP A 137 -10.93 -18.57 18.87
N VAL A 138 -11.18 -17.43 19.52
CA VAL A 138 -10.38 -16.92 20.65
C VAL A 138 -11.25 -16.95 21.90
N PRO A 139 -11.22 -18.03 22.70
CA PRO A 139 -12.18 -18.22 23.79
C PRO A 139 -12.08 -17.20 24.93
N VAL A 140 -10.96 -16.48 25.01
CA VAL A 140 -10.75 -15.43 26.03
C VAL A 140 -11.44 -14.11 25.67
N VAL A 141 -11.96 -13.98 24.45
CA VAL A 141 -12.72 -12.81 23.99
C VAL A 141 -14.07 -13.30 23.46
N ASP A 142 -15.17 -12.81 24.06
CA ASP A 142 -16.52 -13.29 23.74
C ASP A 142 -16.86 -13.14 22.25
N GLY A 143 -17.25 -14.26 21.64
CA GLY A 143 -17.61 -14.34 20.23
C GLY A 143 -16.48 -14.00 19.26
N CYS A 144 -15.22 -14.01 19.71
CA CYS A 144 -14.10 -13.59 18.89
C CYS A 144 -13.61 -14.68 17.94
N THR A 145 -13.58 -14.36 16.66
CA THR A 145 -12.98 -15.18 15.62
C THR A 145 -11.95 -14.35 14.86
N VAL A 146 -10.79 -14.95 14.63
CA VAL A 146 -9.73 -14.42 13.76
C VAL A 146 -9.70 -15.28 12.51
N SER A 147 -9.91 -14.68 11.34
CA SER A 147 -9.84 -15.37 10.05
C SER A 147 -8.70 -14.84 9.21
N PHE A 148 -8.14 -15.70 8.37
CA PHE A 148 -7.13 -15.32 7.39
C PHE A 148 -7.58 -15.62 5.97
N GLU A 149 -7.31 -14.66 5.11
CA GLU A 149 -7.57 -14.77 3.69
C GLU A 149 -6.28 -14.52 2.90
N TYR A 150 -5.91 -15.48 2.07
CA TYR A 150 -4.78 -15.35 1.17
C TYR A 150 -5.06 -14.33 0.05
N THR A 151 -4.07 -13.55 -0.35
CA THR A 151 -4.20 -12.53 -1.40
C THR A 151 -3.22 -12.72 -2.55
N TRP A 152 -1.93 -12.50 -2.33
CA TRP A 152 -0.89 -12.60 -3.37
C TRP A 152 0.48 -12.84 -2.74
N LYS A 153 1.40 -13.51 -3.46
CA LYS A 153 2.75 -13.83 -2.97
C LYS A 153 2.69 -14.53 -1.62
N ASN A 154 3.39 -14.03 -0.61
CA ASN A 154 3.34 -14.53 0.76
C ASN A 154 2.35 -13.74 1.65
N ARG A 155 1.38 -13.00 1.09
CA ARG A 155 0.55 -12.04 1.83
C ARG A 155 -0.92 -12.43 1.95
N GLY A 156 -1.58 -11.90 2.98
CA GLY A 156 -3.01 -12.07 3.20
C GLY A 156 -3.59 -11.00 4.12
N LEU A 157 -4.87 -11.16 4.44
CA LEU A 157 -5.63 -10.31 5.33
C LEU A 157 -6.00 -11.10 6.58
N VAL A 158 -5.77 -10.52 7.75
CA VAL A 158 -6.30 -11.04 9.03
C VAL A 158 -7.50 -10.18 9.40
N ALA A 159 -8.66 -10.79 9.59
CA ALA A 159 -9.86 -10.11 10.07
C ALA A 159 -10.24 -10.64 11.46
N ILE A 160 -10.57 -9.72 12.37
CA ILE A 160 -10.97 -10.02 13.75
C ILE A 160 -12.39 -9.50 13.94
N THR A 161 -13.31 -10.42 14.20
CA THR A 161 -14.69 -10.13 14.56
C THR A 161 -14.96 -10.62 15.97
N ALA A 162 -15.78 -9.91 16.73
CA ALA A 162 -16.17 -10.29 18.09
C ALA A 162 -17.58 -9.80 18.42
N ASP A 163 -18.24 -10.43 19.39
CA ASP A 163 -19.51 -9.94 19.95
C ASP A 163 -19.28 -8.70 20.85
N THR A 164 -18.02 -8.45 21.22
CA THR A 164 -17.57 -7.30 22.00
C THR A 164 -16.78 -6.32 21.15
N VAL A 165 -16.63 -5.08 21.65
CA VAL A 165 -15.84 -4.05 20.96
C VAL A 165 -14.36 -4.42 20.96
N VAL A 166 -13.77 -4.40 19.76
CA VAL A 166 -12.34 -4.53 19.47
C VAL A 166 -11.79 -3.23 18.89
N SER A 167 -10.48 -3.00 19.05
CA SER A 167 -9.80 -1.78 18.60
C SER A 167 -8.57 -2.10 17.77
N ALA A 168 -8.31 -1.29 16.73
CA ALA A 168 -7.10 -1.37 15.93
C ALA A 168 -5.86 -0.73 16.61
N ALA A 169 -6.02 -0.12 17.79
CA ALA A 169 -4.94 0.52 18.53
C ALA A 169 -4.02 -0.52 19.21
N VAL A 170 -3.35 -1.34 18.40
CA VAL A 170 -2.44 -2.43 18.82
C VAL A 170 -1.15 -2.39 18.03
N THR A 171 -0.07 -2.90 18.63
CA THR A 171 1.22 -3.07 17.96
C THR A 171 1.23 -4.29 17.03
N ASP A 172 2.09 -4.21 16.03
CA ASP A 172 2.25 -5.26 15.02
C ASP A 172 2.91 -6.51 15.60
N ALA A 173 2.61 -7.67 15.01
CA ALA A 173 3.33 -8.91 15.28
C ALA A 173 4.59 -9.06 14.39
N ASP A 174 4.57 -8.44 13.19
CA ASP A 174 5.72 -8.33 12.30
C ASP A 174 6.75 -7.35 12.88
N PRO A 175 8.01 -7.77 13.12
CA PRO A 175 9.06 -6.87 13.61
C PRO A 175 9.63 -5.93 12.55
N PHE A 176 9.17 -6.03 11.31
CA PHE A 176 9.64 -5.27 10.15
C PHE A 176 11.11 -5.49 9.75
N ALA A 177 11.81 -6.42 10.40
CA ALA A 177 13.16 -6.82 10.05
C ALA A 177 13.43 -8.29 10.40
N GLU A 178 14.32 -8.91 9.64
CA GLU A 178 14.85 -10.25 9.93
C GLU A 178 15.80 -10.23 11.14
N GLY A 179 15.99 -11.40 11.75
CA GLY A 179 16.81 -11.55 12.95
C GLY A 179 16.18 -10.97 14.23
N LEU A 180 14.99 -10.39 14.13
CA LEU A 180 14.21 -9.90 15.28
C LEU A 180 13.16 -10.93 15.71
N PRO A 181 12.77 -10.92 17.00
CA PRO A 181 11.73 -11.82 17.48
C PRO A 181 10.37 -11.44 16.91
N VAL A 182 9.51 -12.46 16.74
CA VAL A 182 8.07 -12.20 16.54
C VAL A 182 7.55 -11.40 17.72
N ILE A 183 6.92 -10.26 17.43
CA ILE A 183 6.45 -9.34 18.46
C ILE A 183 5.12 -9.86 19.02
N ALA A 184 5.00 -9.88 20.34
CA ALA A 184 3.71 -10.07 20.98
C ALA A 184 2.93 -8.76 20.85
N SER A 185 1.85 -8.75 20.06
CA SER A 185 0.98 -7.58 19.95
C SER A 185 0.51 -7.12 21.33
N GLU A 186 0.53 -5.82 21.56
CA GLU A 186 0.10 -5.14 22.78
C GLU A 186 -0.72 -3.89 22.38
N PRO A 187 -1.62 -3.38 23.23
CA PRO A 187 -2.23 -2.09 22.96
C PRO A 187 -1.22 -0.97 22.86
N THR A 188 -1.46 -0.04 21.94
CA THR A 188 -0.64 1.15 21.85
C THR A 188 -0.84 2.06 23.06
N ARG A 189 0.16 2.90 23.34
CA ARG A 189 0.13 3.79 24.51
C ARG A 189 -0.99 4.82 24.46
N ASP A 190 -1.42 5.18 23.26
CA ASP A 190 -2.45 6.16 22.92
C ASP A 190 -3.83 5.54 22.66
N ALA A 191 -4.01 4.24 22.94
CA ALA A 191 -5.29 3.56 22.77
C ALA A 191 -6.39 4.22 23.64
N ALA A 192 -7.39 4.82 22.98
CA ALA A 192 -8.51 5.47 23.66
C ALA A 192 -9.39 4.48 24.45
N ASP A 193 -9.62 3.29 23.88
CA ASP A 193 -10.24 2.16 24.57
C ASP A 193 -9.22 1.04 24.74
N ARG A 194 -8.53 1.07 25.87
CA ARG A 194 -7.49 0.11 26.23
C ARG A 194 -8.03 -1.31 26.37
N VAL A 195 -9.28 -1.48 26.85
CA VAL A 195 -9.88 -2.81 27.03
C VAL A 195 -10.20 -3.45 25.68
N ALA A 196 -10.77 -2.69 24.74
CA ALA A 196 -10.99 -3.15 23.38
C ALA A 196 -9.67 -3.47 22.66
N ALA A 197 -8.63 -2.67 22.88
CA ALA A 197 -7.31 -2.94 22.31
C ALA A 197 -6.66 -4.19 22.93
N ASP A 198 -6.79 -4.42 24.24
CA ASP A 198 -6.28 -5.63 24.90
C ASP A 198 -6.94 -6.89 24.32
N ARG A 199 -8.25 -6.85 24.04
CA ARG A 199 -8.96 -7.95 23.34
C ARG A 199 -8.37 -8.24 21.97
N THR A 200 -8.14 -7.21 21.15
CA THR A 200 -7.49 -7.36 19.85
C THR A 200 -6.09 -7.94 19.99
N ALA A 201 -5.31 -7.47 20.96
CA ALA A 201 -3.97 -7.95 21.22
C ALA A 201 -3.96 -9.43 21.65
N ASP A 202 -4.90 -9.84 22.52
CA ASP A 202 -5.12 -11.25 22.88
C ASP A 202 -5.50 -12.12 21.67
N ALA A 203 -6.38 -11.60 20.80
CA ALA A 203 -6.76 -12.26 19.56
C ALA A 203 -5.56 -12.47 18.64
N LEU A 204 -4.74 -11.44 18.41
CA LEU A 204 -3.54 -11.52 17.58
C LEU A 204 -2.49 -12.46 18.17
N ARG A 205 -2.21 -12.40 19.49
CA ARG A 205 -1.29 -13.33 20.15
C ARG A 205 -1.75 -14.78 20.03
N THR A 206 -3.05 -15.02 20.21
CA THR A 206 -3.65 -16.34 20.06
C THR A 206 -3.54 -16.84 18.63
N TYR A 207 -3.85 -15.97 17.66
CA TYR A 207 -3.79 -16.28 16.24
C TYR A 207 -2.35 -16.58 15.78
N THR A 208 -1.37 -15.74 16.12
CA THR A 208 0.05 -15.97 15.80
C THR A 208 0.54 -17.31 16.35
N ARG A 209 0.19 -17.65 17.60
CA ARG A 209 0.54 -18.97 18.17
C ARG A 209 -0.15 -20.11 17.44
N SER A 210 -1.42 -19.94 17.07
CA SER A 210 -2.19 -20.95 16.34
C SER A 210 -1.56 -21.24 14.97
N THR A 211 -1.21 -20.20 14.22
CA THR A 211 -0.58 -20.34 12.90
C THR A 211 0.77 -21.04 13.02
N ARG A 212 1.59 -20.67 14.02
CA ARG A 212 2.86 -21.35 14.29
C ARG A 212 2.68 -22.85 14.51
N ASN A 213 1.72 -23.24 15.35
CA ASN A 213 1.45 -24.65 15.63
C ASN A 213 0.92 -25.39 14.39
N ALA A 214 0.09 -24.75 13.59
CA ALA A 214 -0.52 -25.34 12.39
C ALA A 214 0.48 -25.54 11.24
N LEU A 215 1.50 -24.69 11.18
CA LEU A 215 2.53 -24.66 10.15
C LEU A 215 3.79 -25.44 10.55
N SER A 216 4.17 -25.48 11.83
CA SER A 216 5.38 -26.20 12.29
C SER A 216 5.36 -27.72 12.07
N THR A 217 4.21 -28.28 11.69
CA THR A 217 4.04 -29.73 11.46
C THR A 217 4.03 -30.09 9.97
N VAL A 218 4.27 -29.15 9.07
CA VAL A 218 4.28 -29.37 7.63
C VAL A 218 5.53 -28.81 7.01
N ASP A 219 6.07 -29.53 6.03
CA ASP A 219 7.01 -28.92 5.10
C ASP A 219 6.23 -27.93 4.23
N GLY A 220 6.72 -26.70 4.17
CA GLY A 220 6.11 -25.64 3.39
C GLY A 220 6.95 -24.37 3.44
N PRO A 221 6.57 -23.35 2.66
CA PRO A 221 7.35 -22.13 2.54
C PRO A 221 7.30 -21.23 3.78
N ALA A 222 6.54 -21.55 4.83
CA ALA A 222 6.37 -20.66 5.97
C ALA A 222 6.06 -21.38 7.29
N ASP A 223 6.49 -20.74 8.37
CA ASP A 223 6.34 -21.23 9.75
C ASP A 223 5.30 -20.45 10.56
N VAL A 224 4.95 -19.22 10.13
CA VAL A 224 4.08 -18.33 10.89
C VAL A 224 3.39 -17.31 9.99
N VAL A 225 2.23 -16.81 10.41
CA VAL A 225 1.60 -15.60 9.85
C VAL A 225 1.88 -14.42 10.78
N LEU A 226 2.44 -13.35 10.24
CA LEU A 226 2.74 -12.10 10.95
C LEU A 226 1.73 -11.03 10.54
N ALA A 227 0.85 -10.64 11.48
CA ALA A 227 -0.09 -9.54 11.29
C ALA A 227 0.58 -8.18 11.49
N LYS A 228 0.16 -7.19 10.71
CA LYS A 228 0.63 -5.80 10.75
C LYS A 228 -0.42 -4.81 10.25
N TRP A 229 -0.25 -3.55 10.65
CA TRP A 229 -1.07 -2.42 10.24
C TRP A 229 -2.55 -2.63 10.52
N ALA A 230 -2.87 -2.95 11.77
CA ALA A 230 -4.26 -3.07 12.23
C ALA A 230 -5.04 -1.79 11.95
N ALA A 231 -6.26 -1.92 11.43
CA ALA A 231 -7.14 -0.82 11.08
C ALA A 231 -8.61 -1.20 11.24
N THR A 232 -9.48 -0.20 11.42
CA THR A 232 -10.94 -0.37 11.42
C THR A 232 -11.58 0.45 10.29
N PRO A 233 -12.69 -0.01 9.71
CA PRO A 233 -13.38 0.75 8.67
C PRO A 233 -13.87 2.10 9.17
N LEU A 234 -13.60 3.15 8.39
CA LEU A 234 -14.09 4.51 8.61
C LEU A 234 -15.01 4.93 7.47
N ARG A 235 -15.94 5.83 7.78
CA ARG A 235 -16.71 6.55 6.75
C ARG A 235 -15.89 7.77 6.36
N VAL A 236 -15.62 7.88 5.06
CA VAL A 236 -14.84 8.97 4.48
C VAL A 236 -15.76 9.81 3.60
N GLU A 237 -15.53 11.11 3.55
CA GLU A 237 -16.16 11.99 2.56
C GLU A 237 -15.64 11.64 1.16
N PRO A 238 -16.49 11.32 0.17
CA PRO A 238 -16.06 10.99 -1.18
C PRO A 238 -15.27 12.13 -1.86
N PHE A 239 -14.33 11.75 -2.74
CA PHE A 239 -13.46 12.68 -3.48
C PHE A 239 -14.24 13.72 -4.26
N ALA A 240 -15.31 13.29 -4.93
CA ALA A 240 -16.20 14.17 -5.68
C ALA A 240 -16.95 15.16 -4.78
N GLU A 241 -17.35 14.75 -3.58
CA GLU A 241 -18.02 15.65 -2.62
C GLU A 241 -17.03 16.69 -2.07
N ARG A 242 -15.80 16.27 -1.77
CA ARG A 242 -14.76 17.13 -1.19
C ARG A 242 -14.19 18.14 -2.19
N THR A 243 -13.87 17.67 -3.39
CA THR A 243 -13.14 18.45 -4.39
C THR A 243 -14.04 19.07 -5.45
N GLY A 244 -15.25 18.52 -5.63
CA GLY A 244 -16.14 18.87 -6.73
C GLY A 244 -15.71 18.26 -8.07
N LEU A 245 -14.79 17.29 -8.09
CA LEU A 245 -14.26 16.64 -9.28
C LEU A 245 -14.53 15.13 -9.26
N ASP A 246 -14.96 14.59 -10.39
CA ASP A 246 -14.94 13.14 -10.58
C ASP A 246 -13.52 12.62 -10.80
N GLY A 247 -13.18 11.49 -10.18
CA GLY A 247 -11.80 11.04 -10.00
C GLY A 247 -11.57 9.58 -10.36
N ALA A 248 -10.45 9.31 -11.04
CA ALA A 248 -9.95 7.96 -11.32
C ALA A 248 -8.48 7.79 -10.93
N SER A 249 -8.07 6.55 -10.66
CA SER A 249 -6.70 6.20 -10.30
C SER A 249 -6.23 4.93 -11.01
N LEU A 250 -5.11 5.06 -11.73
CA LEU A 250 -4.32 3.95 -12.28
C LEU A 250 -3.18 3.66 -11.31
N THR A 251 -3.28 2.57 -10.57
CA THR A 251 -2.19 2.06 -9.72
C THR A 251 -2.19 0.54 -9.66
N PRO A 252 -1.02 -0.10 -9.74
CA PRO A 252 -0.90 -1.55 -9.53
C PRO A 252 -0.80 -1.92 -8.04
N LYS A 253 -0.64 -0.94 -7.12
CA LYS A 253 -0.49 -1.21 -5.68
C LYS A 253 -1.87 -1.45 -5.04
N PRO A 254 -2.12 -2.61 -4.40
CA PRO A 254 -3.40 -2.91 -3.77
C PRO A 254 -3.84 -1.86 -2.74
N VAL A 255 -2.90 -1.34 -1.96
CA VAL A 255 -3.19 -0.30 -0.95
C VAL A 255 -3.74 0.99 -1.57
N LEU A 256 -3.20 1.42 -2.72
CA LEU A 256 -3.66 2.62 -3.42
C LEU A 256 -4.96 2.38 -4.19
N ARG A 257 -5.18 1.15 -4.71
CA ARG A 257 -6.50 0.72 -5.22
C ARG A 257 -7.56 0.81 -4.12
N GLY A 258 -7.23 0.36 -2.91
CA GLY A 258 -8.10 0.47 -1.75
C GLY A 258 -8.36 1.90 -1.29
N LEU A 259 -7.35 2.78 -1.39
CA LEU A 259 -7.51 4.21 -1.14
C LEU A 259 -8.46 4.85 -2.15
N ALA A 260 -8.24 4.65 -3.46
CA ALA A 260 -9.13 5.17 -4.50
C ALA A 260 -10.60 4.77 -4.24
N ARG A 261 -10.84 3.50 -3.96
CA ARG A 261 -12.18 2.99 -3.61
C ARG A 261 -12.76 3.58 -2.34
N THR A 262 -11.92 3.75 -1.32
CA THR A 262 -12.32 4.38 -0.05
C THR A 262 -12.76 5.82 -0.26
N LEU A 263 -12.14 6.53 -1.20
CA LEU A 263 -12.49 7.89 -1.58
C LEU A 263 -13.59 7.95 -2.65
N GLY A 264 -14.13 6.82 -3.10
CA GLY A 264 -15.16 6.78 -4.15
C GLY A 264 -14.64 7.15 -5.54
N MET A 265 -13.32 7.07 -5.78
CA MET A 265 -12.72 7.20 -7.10
C MET A 265 -12.78 5.87 -7.87
N GLU A 266 -12.84 5.95 -9.19
CA GLU A 266 -12.69 4.77 -10.04
C GLU A 266 -11.26 4.23 -9.97
N HIS A 267 -11.11 2.90 -9.83
CA HIS A 267 -9.82 2.25 -10.06
C HIS A 267 -9.81 1.68 -11.47
N VAL A 268 -8.87 2.15 -12.28
CA VAL A 268 -8.67 1.68 -13.64
C VAL A 268 -7.52 0.66 -13.64
N PRO A 269 -7.71 -0.54 -14.24
CA PRO A 269 -6.64 -1.52 -14.38
C PRO A 269 -5.40 -0.90 -14.98
N THR A 270 -4.26 -1.10 -14.34
CA THR A 270 -3.02 -0.41 -14.69
C THR A 270 -2.18 -1.30 -15.59
N PRO A 271 -1.89 -0.89 -16.84
CA PRO A 271 -1.00 -1.64 -17.71
C PRO A 271 0.40 -1.76 -17.13
N GLU A 272 1.03 -2.91 -17.34
CA GLU A 272 2.43 -3.13 -16.96
C GLU A 272 3.37 -2.31 -17.85
N GLY A 273 3.10 -2.25 -19.16
CA GLY A 273 3.86 -1.44 -20.11
C GLY A 273 3.63 0.06 -19.92
N TYR A 274 4.72 0.85 -19.98
CA TYR A 274 4.65 2.29 -19.71
C TYR A 274 3.93 3.09 -20.79
N ASP A 275 4.06 2.70 -22.06
CA ASP A 275 3.34 3.33 -23.18
C ASP A 275 1.84 3.08 -23.04
N ASP A 276 1.45 1.82 -22.84
CA ASP A 276 0.04 1.44 -22.62
C ASP A 276 -0.55 2.15 -21.39
N ARG A 277 0.25 2.35 -20.32
CA ARG A 277 -0.18 3.07 -19.13
C ARG A 277 -0.39 4.57 -19.41
N ALA A 278 0.48 5.19 -20.19
CA ALA A 278 0.32 6.58 -20.61
C ALA A 278 -0.93 6.75 -21.50
N ASP A 279 -1.17 5.83 -22.43
CA ASP A 279 -2.37 5.83 -23.27
C ASP A 279 -3.64 5.60 -22.45
N ALA A 280 -3.63 4.64 -21.52
CA ALA A 280 -4.74 4.39 -20.62
C ALA A 280 -5.05 5.61 -19.73
N ALA A 281 -4.03 6.33 -19.28
CA ALA A 281 -4.21 7.56 -18.53
C ALA A 281 -4.90 8.65 -19.35
N LEU A 282 -4.49 8.85 -20.61
CA LEU A 282 -5.10 9.83 -21.50
C LEU A 282 -6.54 9.45 -21.88
N ALA A 283 -6.80 8.16 -22.10
CA ALA A 283 -8.14 7.64 -22.36
C ALA A 283 -9.05 7.84 -21.14
N THR A 284 -8.57 7.51 -19.94
CA THR A 284 -9.31 7.75 -18.69
C THR A 284 -9.59 9.25 -18.48
N LEU A 285 -8.61 10.10 -18.80
CA LEU A 285 -8.77 11.54 -18.75
C LEU A 285 -9.82 12.03 -19.77
N ALA A 286 -10.26 11.24 -20.75
CA ALA A 286 -11.37 11.63 -21.63
C ALA A 286 -12.73 11.61 -20.91
N ASP A 287 -12.88 10.82 -19.84
CA ASP A 287 -14.16 10.63 -19.15
C ASP A 287 -14.17 11.19 -17.70
N HIS A 288 -13.00 11.39 -17.10
CA HIS A 288 -12.88 11.94 -15.74
C HIS A 288 -12.29 13.36 -15.70
N GLU A 289 -12.53 14.07 -14.60
CA GLU A 289 -12.00 15.43 -14.36
C GLU A 289 -10.64 15.41 -13.67
N PHE A 290 -10.37 14.38 -12.87
CA PHE A 290 -9.10 14.12 -12.22
C PHE A 290 -8.65 12.68 -12.46
N VAL A 291 -7.43 12.48 -12.95
CA VAL A 291 -6.81 11.16 -13.11
C VAL A 291 -5.48 11.15 -12.40
N HIS A 292 -5.30 10.18 -11.51
CA HIS A 292 -4.02 9.85 -10.90
C HIS A 292 -3.38 8.67 -11.64
N VAL A 293 -2.10 8.80 -11.99
CA VAL A 293 -1.31 7.72 -12.61
C VAL A 293 -0.07 7.47 -11.77
N HIS A 294 0.07 6.23 -11.34
CA HIS A 294 1.12 5.80 -10.44
C HIS A 294 2.14 4.91 -11.15
N TYR A 295 3.43 5.28 -11.03
CA TYR A 295 4.57 4.50 -11.46
C TYR A 295 5.37 4.06 -10.24
N PRO A 296 5.12 2.87 -9.65
CA PRO A 296 5.83 2.39 -8.47
C PRO A 296 7.27 1.94 -8.73
N GLU A 297 7.62 1.71 -10.00
CA GLU A 297 8.81 0.95 -10.38
C GLU A 297 10.13 1.58 -9.90
N PRO A 298 10.31 2.93 -9.86
CA PRO A 298 11.54 3.52 -9.34
C PRO A 298 11.81 3.20 -7.86
N ASP A 299 10.76 3.06 -7.03
CA ASP A 299 10.86 2.61 -5.64
C ASP A 299 11.24 1.12 -5.54
N GLU A 300 10.59 0.28 -6.34
CA GLU A 300 10.81 -1.17 -6.34
C GLU A 300 12.23 -1.54 -6.77
N VAL A 301 12.75 -0.87 -7.80
CA VAL A 301 14.10 -1.09 -8.32
C VAL A 301 15.17 -0.52 -7.39
N ALA A 302 14.90 0.58 -6.68
CA ALA A 302 15.82 1.12 -5.67
C ALA A 302 16.14 0.06 -4.60
N HIS A 303 15.12 -0.68 -4.16
CA HIS A 303 15.25 -1.72 -3.16
C HIS A 303 15.98 -2.97 -3.67
N ALA A 304 15.89 -3.28 -4.96
CA ALA A 304 16.39 -4.53 -5.53
C ALA A 304 17.74 -4.41 -6.26
N ALA A 305 17.98 -3.32 -6.99
CA ALA A 305 19.05 -3.23 -7.99
C ALA A 305 19.88 -1.93 -7.96
N GLY A 306 19.54 -0.98 -7.07
CA GLY A 306 20.36 0.20 -6.77
C GLY A 306 20.22 1.39 -7.76
N PRO A 307 21.06 2.44 -7.59
CA PRO A 307 20.87 3.74 -8.26
C PRO A 307 20.87 3.71 -9.79
N THR A 308 21.73 2.89 -10.40
CA THR A 308 21.83 2.78 -11.87
C THR A 308 20.56 2.21 -12.49
N ALA A 309 20.00 1.16 -11.89
CA ALA A 309 18.77 0.56 -12.38
C ALA A 309 17.58 1.53 -12.23
N LYS A 310 17.54 2.28 -11.12
CA LYS A 310 16.53 3.33 -10.91
C LYS A 310 16.61 4.46 -11.94
N ARG A 311 17.82 4.88 -12.33
CA ARG A 311 18.02 5.85 -13.42
C ARG A 311 17.40 5.34 -14.73
N ASP A 312 17.69 4.08 -15.07
CA ASP A 312 17.20 3.47 -16.32
C ASP A 312 15.67 3.35 -16.30
N GLU A 313 15.09 3.02 -15.14
CA GLU A 313 13.64 2.98 -14.92
C GLU A 313 12.99 4.35 -15.14
N ILE A 314 13.56 5.40 -14.55
CA ILE A 314 13.07 6.78 -14.73
C ILE A 314 13.14 7.20 -16.20
N ALA A 315 14.22 6.88 -16.90
CA ALA A 315 14.37 7.20 -18.32
C ALA A 315 13.35 6.45 -19.20
N ALA A 316 13.05 5.19 -18.86
CA ALA A 316 12.02 4.40 -19.56
C ALA A 316 10.61 4.97 -19.34
N ILE A 317 10.30 5.41 -18.12
CA ILE A 317 9.03 6.08 -17.81
C ILE A 317 8.96 7.43 -18.56
N ASP A 318 10.01 8.25 -18.55
CA ASP A 318 9.99 9.54 -19.26
C ASP A 318 9.71 9.38 -20.75
N ALA A 319 10.31 8.37 -21.40
CA ALA A 319 10.10 8.10 -22.81
C ALA A 319 8.61 7.87 -23.15
N SER A 320 7.89 7.14 -22.28
CA SER A 320 6.47 6.84 -22.49
C SER A 320 5.54 8.03 -22.24
N LEU A 321 6.01 9.07 -21.56
CA LEU A 321 5.22 10.27 -21.28
C LEU A 321 5.09 11.20 -22.50
N THR A 322 5.73 10.90 -23.63
CA THR A 322 5.64 11.71 -24.87
C THR A 322 4.21 12.13 -25.23
N PRO A 323 3.22 11.21 -25.41
CA PRO A 323 1.85 11.59 -25.73
C PRO A 323 1.17 12.43 -24.63
N VAL A 324 1.51 12.20 -23.36
CA VAL A 324 1.00 12.96 -22.21
C VAL A 324 1.51 14.39 -22.26
N VAL A 325 2.81 14.57 -22.46
CA VAL A 325 3.46 15.89 -22.54
C VAL A 325 3.01 16.65 -23.77
N ASP A 326 2.92 16.00 -24.93
CA ASP A 326 2.45 16.63 -26.15
C ASP A 326 1.01 17.14 -26.01
N ARG A 327 0.13 16.35 -25.36
CA ARG A 327 -1.23 16.81 -25.03
C ARG A 327 -1.23 17.97 -24.05
N ALA A 328 -0.39 17.94 -23.02
CA ALA A 328 -0.34 18.98 -22.00
C ALA A 328 0.19 20.33 -22.55
N LEU A 329 1.08 20.27 -23.53
CA LEU A 329 1.68 21.45 -24.18
C LEU A 329 0.94 21.90 -25.44
N ALA A 330 -0.06 21.15 -25.91
CA ALA A 330 -0.93 21.61 -26.98
C ALA A 330 -1.74 22.84 -26.52
N ASP A 331 -1.84 23.85 -27.38
CA ASP A 331 -2.67 25.03 -27.11
C ASP A 331 -4.12 24.56 -26.82
N PRO A 332 -4.76 25.07 -25.74
CA PRO A 332 -6.17 24.79 -25.53
C PRO A 332 -6.93 25.30 -26.76
N GLU A 333 -7.69 24.44 -27.42
CA GLU A 333 -8.54 24.89 -28.52
C GLU A 333 -9.37 26.11 -28.08
N PRO A 334 -9.45 27.16 -28.91
CA PRO A 334 -10.01 28.46 -28.53
C PRO A 334 -11.49 28.45 -28.17
#